data_AF-A0A7S0IE94-F1
#
_entry.id   AF-A0A7S0IE94-F1
#
_cell.length_a   1.000
_cell.length_b   1.000
_cell.length_c   1.000
_cell.angle_alpha   90.00
_cell.angle_beta   90.00
_cell.angle_gamma   90.00
#
_symmetry.space_group_name_H-M   'P 1'
#
loop_
_entity.id
_entity.type
_entity.pdbx_description
1 polymer ?
#
loop_
_entity_poly.entity_id
_entity_poly.type
_entity_poly.pdbx_seq_one_letter_code
_entity_poly.pdbx_strand_id
1 'polypeptide(L)'
;AAMAWAARGGEPSSLPAAVADAVLSKYASLPKNGKPQAHEYTSLAGFALTDDLTPDAPPVVVALGTGTKCLGADRRCSEGLALADSHAEVLARRALVLYMYDEIDRLVAAGRTRALEKPRVSIFRPERSEKTSVGGAIARDRTRPWCSLRPGVRVHMYVSQSPCGDASIFRARTSDDATNASTAVPRVNKRAKTAANLGAGSTGAKLLTGAADGPGATDAEFGVGAQRPGAARLKPGRGARTSCMSCSDKMCKWNALGLQGELLSSVVQSPVRISSVVVAAPEGGAEGGAEG
;
A
#
# COMPACT_ATOMS: atom_id res chain seq x y z
N ALA A 1 8.56 14.72 -23.19
CA ALA A 1 9.94 14.56 -22.71
C ALA A 1 9.94 13.52 -21.59
N ALA A 2 10.60 12.39 -21.79
CA ALA A 2 10.76 11.39 -20.73
C ALA A 2 11.71 11.98 -19.68
N MET A 3 11.26 12.11 -18.44
CA MET A 3 12.19 12.41 -17.34
C MET A 3 13.09 11.18 -17.20
N ALA A 4 14.33 11.32 -17.68
CA ALA A 4 15.38 10.35 -17.47
C ALA A 4 15.67 10.31 -15.97
N TRP A 5 15.26 9.22 -15.31
CA TRP A 5 15.70 8.93 -13.96
C TRP A 5 17.19 8.58 -14.04
N ALA A 6 18.05 9.54 -13.69
CA ALA A 6 19.48 9.32 -13.66
C ALA A 6 19.77 8.24 -12.61
N ALA A 7 20.26 7.08 -13.07
CA ALA A 7 20.81 6.06 -12.19
C ALA A 7 21.95 6.71 -11.39
N ARG A 8 21.77 6.86 -10.08
CA ARG A 8 22.85 7.33 -9.20
C ARG A 8 23.90 6.23 -9.14
N GLY A 9 25.06 6.47 -9.72
CA GLY A 9 26.20 5.57 -9.63
C GLY A 9 26.83 5.57 -8.23
N GLY A 10 27.40 4.42 -7.84
CA GLY A 10 28.57 4.38 -6.95
C GLY A 10 28.43 3.83 -5.53
N GLU A 11 27.22 3.57 -5.00
CA GLU A 11 27.02 2.96 -3.67
C GLU A 11 26.00 1.81 -3.78
N PRO A 12 26.09 0.74 -2.97
CA PRO A 12 25.02 -0.26 -2.90
C PRO A 12 23.70 0.44 -2.63
N SER A 13 22.78 0.37 -3.60
CA SER A 13 21.49 1.07 -3.51
C SER A 13 20.76 0.60 -2.25
N SER A 14 20.49 1.52 -1.32
CA SER A 14 19.69 1.21 -0.13
C SER A 14 18.40 0.49 -0.52
N LEU A 15 17.87 -0.40 0.33
CA LEU A 15 16.64 -1.14 0.03
C LEU A 15 15.48 -0.23 -0.43
N PRO A 16 15.23 0.96 0.17
CA PRO A 16 14.22 1.88 -0.34
C PRO A 16 14.48 2.35 -1.78
N ALA A 17 15.73 2.70 -2.11
CA ALA A 17 16.10 3.09 -3.47
C ALA A 17 15.93 1.93 -4.45
N ALA A 18 16.40 0.73 -4.11
CA ALA A 18 16.25 -0.46 -4.94
C ALA A 18 14.77 -0.80 -5.23
N VAL A 19 13.89 -0.68 -4.23
CA VAL A 19 12.45 -0.89 -4.40
C VAL A 19 11.83 0.18 -5.29
N ALA A 20 12.18 1.45 -5.08
CA ALA A 20 11.69 2.54 -5.91
C ALA A 20 12.14 2.38 -7.37
N ASP A 21 13.43 2.12 -7.59
CA ASP A 21 14.02 1.93 -8.92
C ASP A 21 13.38 0.74 -9.64
N ALA A 22 13.18 -0.39 -8.95
CA ALA A 22 12.52 -1.56 -9.53
C ALA A 22 11.08 -1.24 -9.96
N VAL A 23 10.30 -0.60 -9.10
CA VAL A 23 8.89 -0.24 -9.38
C VAL A 23 8.79 0.78 -10.51
N LEU A 24 9.60 1.83 -10.47
CA LEU A 24 9.63 2.88 -11.49
C LEU A 24 10.10 2.33 -12.84
N SER A 25 11.15 1.52 -12.86
CA SER A 25 11.66 0.88 -14.08
C SER A 25 10.63 -0.08 -14.67
N LYS A 26 9.98 -0.90 -13.82
CA LYS A 26 8.92 -1.81 -14.29
C LYS A 26 7.76 -1.02 -14.88
N TYR A 27 7.30 0.03 -14.20
CA TYR A 27 6.24 0.88 -14.70
C TYR A 27 6.65 1.54 -16.03
N ALA A 28 7.87 2.08 -16.14
CA ALA A 28 8.40 2.68 -17.36
C ALA A 28 8.40 1.69 -18.54
N SER A 29 8.73 0.42 -18.30
CA SER A 29 8.75 -0.64 -19.32
C SER A 29 7.38 -1.03 -19.89
N LEU A 30 6.28 -0.73 -19.19
CA LEU A 30 4.93 -1.06 -19.66
C LEU A 30 4.54 -0.26 -20.92
N PRO A 31 3.62 -0.78 -21.76
CA PRO A 31 3.06 -0.03 -22.87
C PRO A 31 2.46 1.32 -22.44
N LYS A 32 2.33 2.26 -23.38
CA LYS A 32 1.77 3.59 -23.10
C LYS A 32 0.28 3.57 -22.73
N ASN A 33 -0.44 2.51 -23.11
CA ASN A 33 -1.87 2.37 -22.85
C ASN A 33 -2.13 2.33 -21.35
N GLY A 34 -2.98 3.22 -20.85
CA GLY A 34 -3.31 3.33 -19.42
C GLY A 34 -2.31 4.15 -18.58
N LYS A 35 -1.23 4.66 -19.18
CA LYS A 35 -0.36 5.66 -18.53
C LYS A 35 -0.93 7.06 -18.74
N PRO A 36 -0.70 8.00 -17.79
CA PRO A 36 -1.13 9.38 -17.94
C PRO A 36 -0.51 10.01 -19.20
N GLN A 37 -1.32 10.78 -19.93
CA GLN A 37 -0.87 11.64 -21.02
C GLN A 37 -0.23 12.93 -20.49
N ALA A 38 0.31 13.76 -21.38
CA ALA A 38 1.06 14.97 -21.01
C ALA A 38 0.29 15.98 -20.12
N HIS A 39 -1.04 15.99 -20.19
CA HIS A 39 -1.91 16.87 -19.41
C HIS A 39 -2.56 16.17 -18.22
N GLU A 40 -2.27 14.89 -18.01
CA GLU A 40 -2.85 14.06 -16.97
C GLU A 40 -1.82 13.79 -15.87
N TYR A 41 -2.33 13.57 -14.66
CA TYR A 41 -1.52 13.17 -13.53
C TYR A 41 -2.21 12.03 -12.78
N THR A 42 -1.41 11.15 -12.22
CA THR A 42 -1.89 10.06 -11.38
C THR A 42 -0.89 9.77 -10.28
N SER A 43 -1.35 9.09 -9.23
CA SER A 43 -0.46 8.40 -8.30
C SER A 43 -0.08 7.03 -8.87
N LEU A 44 1.10 6.54 -8.51
CA LEU A 44 1.62 5.20 -8.78
C LEU A 44 1.88 4.50 -7.45
N ALA A 45 1.51 3.23 -7.37
CA ALA A 45 1.91 2.34 -6.30
C ALA A 45 2.34 0.99 -6.87
N GLY A 46 3.19 0.28 -6.12
CA GLY A 46 3.67 -1.03 -6.52
C GLY A 46 4.02 -1.90 -5.32
N PHE A 47 3.97 -3.21 -5.53
CA PHE A 47 4.51 -4.19 -4.60
C PHE A 47 5.68 -4.92 -5.25
N ALA A 48 6.79 -4.97 -4.52
CA ALA A 48 8.00 -5.70 -4.90
C ALA A 48 8.38 -6.70 -3.81
N LEU A 49 8.99 -7.80 -4.20
CA LEU A 49 9.42 -8.87 -3.29
C LEU A 49 10.94 -8.92 -3.22
N THR A 50 11.47 -9.12 -2.01
CA THR A 50 12.83 -9.63 -1.81
C THR A 50 12.77 -11.02 -1.20
N ASP A 51 13.85 -11.77 -1.37
CA ASP A 51 13.95 -13.16 -0.93
C ASP A 51 15.34 -13.42 -0.39
N ASP A 52 15.43 -13.82 0.87
CA ASP A 52 16.71 -14.12 1.52
C ASP A 52 17.45 -15.31 0.88
N LEU A 53 16.79 -16.13 0.04
CA LEU A 53 17.48 -17.12 -0.80
C LEU A 53 18.25 -16.51 -1.98
N THR A 54 18.00 -15.25 -2.30
CA THR A 54 18.73 -14.49 -3.32
C THR A 54 18.95 -13.06 -2.83
N PRO A 55 19.80 -12.87 -1.81
CA PRO A 55 19.99 -11.56 -1.16
C PRO A 55 20.55 -10.50 -2.12
N ASP A 56 21.30 -10.91 -3.13
CA ASP A 56 21.89 -10.03 -4.14
C ASP A 56 20.97 -9.75 -5.33
N ALA A 57 19.81 -10.41 -5.41
CA ALA A 57 18.86 -10.18 -6.50
C ALA A 57 18.07 -8.89 -6.28
N PRO A 58 17.81 -8.11 -7.33
CA PRO A 58 16.99 -6.90 -7.22
C PRO A 58 15.54 -7.26 -6.81
N PRO A 59 14.83 -6.34 -6.15
CA PRO A 59 13.42 -6.55 -5.82
C PRO A 59 12.57 -6.89 -7.05
N VAL A 60 11.76 -7.95 -6.95
CA VAL A 60 10.91 -8.41 -8.04
C VAL A 60 9.54 -7.74 -7.94
N VAL A 61 9.19 -6.88 -8.91
CA VAL A 61 7.88 -6.21 -8.95
C VAL A 61 6.79 -7.20 -9.36
N VAL A 62 5.81 -7.39 -8.49
CA VAL A 62 4.72 -8.37 -8.67
C VAL A 62 3.35 -7.74 -8.88
N ALA A 63 3.19 -6.47 -8.50
CA ALA A 63 1.94 -5.75 -8.69
C ALA A 63 2.19 -4.25 -8.84
N LEU A 64 1.37 -3.60 -9.69
CA LEU A 64 1.37 -2.16 -9.91
C LEU A 64 -0.07 -1.65 -9.94
N GLY A 65 -0.25 -0.38 -9.63
CA GLY A 65 -1.53 0.30 -9.75
C GLY A 65 -1.36 1.80 -9.90
N THR A 66 -2.23 2.42 -10.71
CA THR A 66 -2.31 3.87 -10.87
C THR A 66 -3.74 4.34 -10.69
N GLY A 67 -3.93 5.44 -9.96
CA GLY A 67 -5.21 6.12 -9.88
C GLY A 67 -5.41 6.92 -8.61
N THR A 68 -6.47 7.73 -8.59
CA THR A 68 -6.71 8.74 -7.53
C THR A 68 -8.21 8.93 -7.22
N LYS A 69 -9.08 8.04 -7.70
CA LYS A 69 -10.54 8.23 -7.66
C LYS A 69 -11.26 7.03 -7.04
N CYS A 70 -12.45 7.29 -6.53
CA CYS A 70 -13.37 6.31 -6.00
C CYS A 70 -14.76 6.51 -6.62
N LEU A 71 -15.57 5.46 -6.62
CA LEU A 71 -16.98 5.57 -7.00
C LEU A 71 -17.80 6.19 -5.87
N GLY A 72 -18.78 7.03 -6.26
CA GLY A 72 -19.85 7.48 -5.37
C GLY A 72 -20.77 6.32 -4.97
N ALA A 73 -21.53 6.49 -3.89
CA ALA A 73 -22.46 5.47 -3.40
C ALA A 73 -23.50 5.05 -4.45
N ASP A 74 -23.96 6.00 -5.27
CA ASP A 74 -24.90 5.85 -6.38
C ASP A 74 -24.36 4.99 -7.55
N ARG A 75 -23.04 4.84 -7.66
CA ARG A 75 -22.37 4.06 -8.72
C ARG A 75 -21.85 2.71 -8.22
N ARG A 76 -22.17 2.31 -6.99
CA ARG A 76 -21.81 0.99 -6.48
C ARG A 76 -22.67 -0.09 -7.15
N CYS A 77 -22.06 -1.25 -7.37
CA CYS A 77 -22.74 -2.42 -7.91
C CYS A 77 -22.86 -3.47 -6.80
N SER A 78 -24.10 -3.88 -6.49
CA SER A 78 -24.40 -4.92 -5.49
C SER A 78 -23.87 -6.30 -5.89
N GLU A 79 -23.75 -6.56 -7.19
CA GLU A 79 -23.19 -7.81 -7.74
C GLU A 79 -21.65 -7.85 -7.70
N GLY A 80 -20.99 -6.77 -7.24
CA GLY A 80 -19.54 -6.73 -7.11
C GLY A 80 -18.78 -6.50 -8.42
N LEU A 81 -19.45 -6.09 -9.50
CA LEU A 81 -18.84 -5.86 -10.82
C LEU A 81 -18.16 -4.49 -10.98
N ALA A 82 -18.26 -3.61 -9.98
CA ALA A 82 -17.69 -2.27 -10.01
C ALA A 82 -16.62 -2.07 -8.92
N LEU A 83 -15.49 -1.46 -9.29
CA LEU A 83 -14.42 -1.12 -8.35
C LEU A 83 -14.77 0.14 -7.55
N ALA A 84 -15.09 -0.02 -6.27
CA ALA A 84 -15.43 1.11 -5.41
C ALA A 84 -14.26 2.09 -5.19
N ASP A 85 -13.02 1.61 -5.21
CA ASP A 85 -11.82 2.40 -4.95
C ASP A 85 -10.72 2.06 -5.93
N SER A 86 -10.34 3.06 -6.72
CA SER A 86 -9.33 2.99 -7.78
C SER A 86 -8.13 3.87 -7.46
N HIS A 87 -7.81 4.08 -6.19
CA HIS A 87 -6.52 4.63 -5.82
C HIS A 87 -5.40 3.64 -6.13
N ALA A 88 -4.23 4.18 -6.51
CA ALA A 88 -3.05 3.42 -6.88
C ALA A 88 -2.70 2.31 -5.88
N GLU A 89 -2.66 2.63 -4.59
CA GLU A 89 -2.34 1.72 -3.49
C GLU A 89 -3.34 0.57 -3.40
N VAL A 90 -4.62 0.87 -3.61
CA VAL A 90 -5.71 -0.09 -3.54
C VAL A 90 -5.69 -1.01 -4.76
N LEU A 91 -5.49 -0.46 -5.94
CA LEU A 91 -5.38 -1.25 -7.18
C LEU A 91 -4.14 -2.15 -7.15
N ALA A 92 -2.99 -1.63 -6.73
CA ALA A 92 -1.78 -2.42 -6.57
C ALA A 92 -1.98 -3.58 -5.59
N ARG A 93 -2.71 -3.36 -4.47
CA ARG A 93 -3.02 -4.42 -3.51
C ARG A 93 -4.00 -5.45 -4.09
N ARG A 94 -4.96 -5.04 -4.91
CA ARG A 94 -5.86 -5.98 -5.62
C ARG A 94 -5.08 -6.83 -6.64
N ALA A 95 -4.17 -6.22 -7.40
CA ALA A 95 -3.29 -6.94 -8.31
C ALA A 95 -2.35 -7.90 -7.56
N LEU A 96 -1.85 -7.51 -6.38
CA LEU A 96 -1.07 -8.39 -5.51
C LEU A 96 -1.88 -9.61 -5.06
N VAL A 97 -3.16 -9.45 -4.73
CA VAL A 97 -4.04 -10.58 -4.37
C VAL A 97 -4.20 -11.56 -5.54
N LEU A 98 -4.33 -11.07 -6.78
CA LEU A 98 -4.35 -11.93 -7.97
C LEU A 98 -3.02 -12.68 -8.13
N TYR A 99 -1.89 -11.99 -7.97
CA TYR A 99 -0.58 -12.63 -7.95
C TYR A 99 -0.47 -13.71 -6.86
N MET A 100 -1.03 -13.49 -5.67
CA MET A 100 -1.05 -14.51 -4.62
C MET A 100 -1.87 -15.75 -5.02
N TYR A 101 -2.99 -15.58 -5.74
CA TYR A 101 -3.73 -16.72 -6.29
C TYR A 101 -2.87 -17.51 -7.29
N ASP A 102 -2.20 -16.83 -8.23
CA ASP A 102 -1.31 -17.50 -9.20
C ASP A 102 -0.18 -18.27 -8.50
N GLU A 103 0.37 -17.71 -7.42
CA GLU A 103 1.42 -18.35 -6.62
C GLU A 103 0.91 -19.57 -5.84
N ILE A 104 -0.34 -19.53 -5.38
CA ILE A 104 -1.01 -20.68 -4.76
C ILE A 104 -1.26 -21.77 -5.82
N ASP A 105 -1.70 -21.40 -7.02
CA ASP A 105 -1.89 -22.37 -8.12
C ASP A 105 -0.57 -23.03 -8.51
N ARG A 106 0.53 -22.26 -8.59
CA ARG A 106 1.89 -22.81 -8.78
C ARG A 106 2.29 -23.77 -7.67
N LEU A 107 1.98 -23.43 -6.41
CA LEU A 107 2.24 -24.30 -5.26
C LEU A 107 1.43 -25.60 -5.35
N VAL A 108 0.15 -25.53 -5.69
CA VAL A 108 -0.73 -26.70 -5.88
C VAL A 108 -0.21 -27.58 -7.01
N ALA A 109 0.11 -26.98 -8.16
CA ALA A 109 0.61 -27.69 -9.34
C ALA A 109 1.97 -28.36 -9.11
N ALA A 110 2.86 -27.73 -8.34
CA ALA A 110 4.13 -28.34 -7.94
C ALA A 110 3.91 -29.57 -7.05
N GLY A 111 2.86 -29.56 -6.23
CA GLY A 111 2.61 -30.57 -5.22
C GLY A 111 3.54 -30.43 -4.01
N ARG A 112 3.11 -30.99 -2.88
CA ARG A 112 3.78 -30.82 -1.58
C ARG A 112 5.26 -31.20 -1.60
N THR A 113 5.60 -32.37 -2.13
CA THR A 113 6.97 -32.90 -2.12
C THR A 113 7.93 -31.97 -2.86
N ARG A 114 7.61 -31.64 -4.12
CA ARG A 114 8.44 -30.74 -4.94
C ARG A 114 8.51 -29.34 -4.34
N ALA A 115 7.43 -28.82 -3.77
CA ALA A 115 7.44 -27.49 -3.15
C ALA A 115 8.34 -27.43 -1.91
N LEU A 116 8.46 -28.53 -1.16
CA LEU A 116 9.39 -28.63 -0.04
C LEU A 116 10.85 -28.80 -0.49
N GLU A 117 11.09 -29.53 -1.58
CA GLU A 117 12.43 -29.74 -2.16
C GLU A 117 12.95 -28.53 -2.94
N LYS A 118 12.06 -27.78 -3.60
CA LYS A 118 12.37 -26.62 -4.43
C LYS A 118 11.58 -25.40 -3.93
N PRO A 119 12.04 -24.72 -2.86
CA PRO A 119 11.28 -23.66 -2.19
C PRO A 119 10.93 -22.45 -3.05
N ARG A 120 11.57 -22.28 -4.22
CA ARG A 120 11.36 -21.14 -5.12
C ARG A 120 10.29 -21.37 -6.20
N VAL A 121 9.57 -22.50 -6.17
CA VAL A 121 8.43 -22.72 -7.11
C VAL A 121 7.25 -21.79 -6.85
N SER A 122 7.16 -21.24 -5.64
CA SER A 122 6.16 -20.26 -5.20
C SER A 122 6.73 -19.43 -4.04
N ILE A 123 6.20 -18.24 -3.82
CA ILE A 123 6.43 -17.44 -2.61
C ILE A 123 5.76 -18.06 -1.39
N PHE A 124 4.81 -18.99 -1.59
CA PHE A 124 4.20 -19.74 -0.52
C PHE A 124 4.87 -21.11 -0.37
N ARG A 125 4.87 -21.62 0.85
CA ARG A 125 5.27 -22.99 1.16
C ARG A 125 4.10 -23.75 1.77
N PRO A 126 3.99 -25.06 1.56
CA PRO A 126 3.00 -25.86 2.24
C PRO A 126 3.38 -25.98 3.72
N GLU A 127 2.40 -25.95 4.60
CA GLU A 127 2.65 -26.11 6.04
C GLU A 127 3.08 -27.54 6.36
N ARG A 128 3.93 -27.71 7.38
CA ARG A 128 4.22 -29.07 7.88
C ARG A 128 2.95 -29.62 8.51
N SER A 129 2.38 -30.67 7.94
CA SER A 129 1.35 -31.42 8.65
C SER A 129 2.01 -31.97 9.90
N GLU A 130 1.66 -31.45 11.07
CA GLU A 130 1.81 -32.24 12.28
C GLU A 130 1.05 -33.53 12.03
N LYS A 131 1.69 -34.67 12.28
CA LYS A 131 1.04 -35.98 12.16
C LYS A 131 -0.01 -36.06 13.26
N THR A 132 -1.22 -35.57 13.02
CA THR A 132 -2.40 -36.01 13.76
C THR A 132 -2.83 -37.34 13.17
N SER A 133 -2.06 -38.39 13.49
CA SER A 133 -2.47 -39.77 13.23
C SER A 133 -3.54 -40.14 14.24
N VAL A 134 -4.81 -39.97 13.87
CA VAL A 134 -5.92 -40.67 14.51
C VAL A 134 -6.43 -41.70 13.51
N GLY A 135 -6.13 -42.98 13.74
CA GLY A 135 -6.77 -44.09 13.02
C GLY A 135 -6.26 -44.41 11.60
N GLY A 136 -4.99 -44.16 11.27
CA GLY A 136 -4.35 -44.73 10.06
C GLY A 136 -4.79 -44.17 8.70
N ALA A 137 -5.86 -43.38 8.62
CA ALA A 137 -6.25 -42.64 7.44
C ALA A 137 -5.82 -41.17 7.58
N ILE A 138 -5.04 -40.65 6.62
CA ILE A 138 -4.71 -39.23 6.53
C ILE A 138 -5.99 -38.48 6.09
N ALA A 139 -6.87 -38.17 7.04
CA ALA A 139 -7.92 -37.20 6.82
C ALA A 139 -7.23 -35.85 6.62
N ARG A 140 -7.09 -35.42 5.36
CA ARG A 140 -6.69 -34.05 5.04
C ARG A 140 -7.80 -33.15 5.54
N ASP A 141 -7.64 -32.57 6.73
CA ASP A 141 -8.50 -31.49 7.19
C ASP A 141 -8.28 -30.28 6.29
N ARG A 142 -8.97 -30.24 5.14
CA ARG A 142 -8.91 -29.15 4.16
C ARG A 142 -9.55 -27.86 4.70
N THR A 143 -10.08 -27.88 5.92
CA THR A 143 -10.72 -26.72 6.54
C THR A 143 -9.71 -25.77 7.19
N ARG A 144 -8.47 -26.21 7.39
CA ARG A 144 -7.40 -25.37 7.96
C ARG A 144 -6.56 -24.72 6.87
N PRO A 145 -6.09 -23.47 7.08
CA PRO A 145 -5.06 -22.88 6.25
C PRO A 145 -3.86 -23.82 6.14
N TRP A 146 -3.38 -24.03 4.92
CA TRP A 146 -2.43 -25.12 4.61
C TRP A 146 -1.14 -24.62 3.95
N CYS A 147 -1.01 -23.32 3.71
CA CYS A 147 0.22 -22.70 3.28
C CYS A 147 0.52 -21.41 4.06
N SER A 148 1.77 -20.98 4.01
CA SER A 148 2.22 -19.70 4.55
C SER A 148 3.19 -19.06 3.59
N LEU A 149 3.37 -17.74 3.70
CA LEU A 149 4.48 -17.07 3.04
C LEU A 149 5.78 -17.76 3.44
N ARG A 150 6.62 -18.06 2.46
CA ARG A 150 7.89 -18.73 2.69
C ARG A 150 8.79 -17.82 3.55
N PRO A 151 9.47 -18.38 4.57
CA PRO A 151 10.47 -17.64 5.32
C PRO A 151 11.51 -17.01 4.40
N GLY A 152 11.86 -15.76 4.69
CA GLY A 152 12.80 -14.96 3.92
C GLY A 152 12.17 -14.17 2.75
N VAL A 153 10.94 -14.48 2.34
CA VAL A 153 10.21 -13.63 1.38
C VAL A 153 9.65 -12.40 2.12
N ARG A 154 9.99 -11.21 1.65
CA ARG A 154 9.52 -9.93 2.20
C ARG A 154 8.77 -9.12 1.14
N VAL A 155 7.69 -8.46 1.57
CA VAL A 155 6.81 -7.68 0.69
C VAL A 155 7.02 -6.20 0.92
N HIS A 156 7.46 -5.47 -0.10
CA HIS A 156 7.75 -4.05 -0.04
C HIS A 156 6.73 -3.29 -0.86
N MET A 157 6.20 -2.21 -0.30
CA MET A 157 5.28 -1.31 -1.00
C MET A 157 6.00 -0.04 -1.40
N TYR A 158 5.83 0.41 -2.63
CA TYR A 158 6.18 1.74 -3.10
C TYR A 158 4.92 2.56 -3.34
N VAL A 159 4.94 3.84 -2.97
CA VAL A 159 3.93 4.84 -3.33
C VAL A 159 4.60 6.14 -3.76
N SER A 160 4.15 6.70 -4.88
CA SER A 160 4.74 7.93 -5.46
C SER A 160 4.35 9.20 -4.69
N GLN A 161 3.38 9.12 -3.77
CA GLN A 161 2.93 10.21 -2.91
C GLN A 161 2.49 9.64 -1.57
N SER A 162 2.46 10.47 -0.53
CA SER A 162 1.94 10.05 0.78
C SER A 162 0.49 9.54 0.64
N PRO A 163 0.15 8.38 1.23
CA PRO A 163 -1.20 7.85 1.19
C PRO A 163 -2.21 8.86 1.76
N CYS A 164 -3.35 9.01 1.08
CA CYS A 164 -4.39 9.93 1.57
C CYS A 164 -4.89 9.55 2.98
N GLY A 165 -5.31 10.55 3.74
CA GLY A 165 -5.68 10.42 5.15
C GLY A 165 -4.54 10.82 6.08
N ASP A 166 -4.39 10.07 7.18
CA ASP A 166 -3.53 10.39 8.31
C ASP A 166 -2.05 10.51 7.94
N ALA A 167 -1.56 9.66 7.03
CA ALA A 167 -0.17 9.68 6.58
C ALA A 167 0.23 10.99 5.87
N SER A 168 -0.75 11.79 5.42
CA SER A 168 -0.52 13.10 4.83
C SER A 168 -0.59 14.24 5.85
N ILE A 169 -0.82 13.96 7.14
CA ILE A 169 -0.90 14.96 8.21
C ILE A 169 0.45 14.99 8.94
N PHE A 170 1.28 15.99 8.65
CA PHE A 170 2.59 16.13 9.29
C PHE A 170 2.95 17.61 9.44
N ARG A 171 3.86 17.91 10.36
CA ARG A 171 4.36 19.28 10.57
C ARG A 171 5.50 19.61 9.63
N ALA A 172 5.60 20.89 9.26
CA ALA A 172 6.85 21.43 8.74
C ALA A 172 7.89 21.33 9.84
N ARG A 173 9.05 20.73 9.57
CA ARG A 173 10.21 20.93 10.42
C ARG A 173 10.59 22.41 10.31
N THR A 174 10.37 23.18 11.37
CA THR A 174 11.01 24.48 11.54
C THR A 174 12.40 24.27 12.16
N SER A 175 13.35 25.15 11.89
CA SER A 175 14.73 25.09 12.42
C SER A 175 14.81 24.98 13.95
N ASP A 176 13.73 25.33 14.65
CA ASP A 176 13.69 25.44 16.11
C ASP A 176 13.17 24.17 16.82
N ASP A 177 12.84 23.10 16.08
CA ASP A 177 12.16 21.90 16.62
C ASP A 177 13.09 20.91 17.36
N ALA A 178 14.33 21.31 17.66
CA ALA A 178 15.32 20.44 18.32
C ALA A 178 15.12 20.30 19.84
N THR A 179 14.18 21.02 20.48
CA THR A 179 14.14 21.06 21.95
C THR A 179 12.80 20.82 22.64
N ASN A 180 11.65 20.67 21.98
CA ASN A 180 10.40 20.38 22.72
C ASN A 180 9.39 19.53 21.95
N ALA A 181 9.38 18.22 22.23
CA ALA A 181 8.27 17.34 21.90
C ALA A 181 7.03 17.69 22.76
N SER A 182 6.24 18.67 22.29
CA SER A 182 4.98 19.07 22.92
C SER A 182 3.78 18.80 22.01
N THR A 183 2.81 18.08 22.57
CA THR A 183 1.53 17.58 22.04
C THR A 183 0.49 18.68 21.73
N ALA A 184 0.89 19.82 21.15
CA ALA A 184 -0.08 20.85 20.76
C ALA A 184 -0.83 20.44 19.47
N VAL A 185 -2.12 20.74 19.35
CA VAL A 185 -2.96 20.46 18.16
C VAL A 185 -2.80 21.59 17.13
N PRO A 186 -2.71 21.34 15.80
CA PRO A 186 -2.58 22.41 14.81
C PRO A 186 -3.83 23.31 14.76
N ARG A 187 -3.65 24.64 14.82
CA ARG A 187 -4.73 25.61 14.57
C ARG A 187 -5.11 25.66 13.09
N VAL A 188 -6.41 25.70 12.83
CA VAL A 188 -7.06 25.60 11.52
C VAL A 188 -7.10 26.97 10.83
N ASN A 189 -6.50 27.09 9.64
CA ASN A 189 -6.85 28.16 8.71
C ASN A 189 -7.94 27.67 7.75
N LYS A 190 -9.14 28.27 7.83
CA LYS A 190 -10.36 27.96 7.05
C LYS A 190 -10.23 28.13 5.52
N ARG A 191 -9.03 28.40 5.00
CA ARG A 191 -8.78 28.67 3.58
C ARG A 191 -7.40 28.17 3.16
N ALA A 192 -7.20 26.85 3.17
CA ALA A 192 -6.01 26.24 2.56
C ALA A 192 -6.13 26.30 1.02
N LYS A 193 -5.83 27.47 0.44
CA LYS A 193 -5.45 27.56 -0.97
C LYS A 193 -4.10 26.86 -1.11
N THR A 194 -4.09 25.78 -1.89
CA THR A 194 -2.91 25.16 -2.51
C THR A 194 -1.76 24.81 -1.56
N ALA A 195 -1.57 23.51 -1.33
CA ALA A 195 -0.46 22.88 -0.63
C ALA A 195 0.89 23.06 -1.35
N ALA A 196 1.26 24.30 -1.71
CA ALA A 196 2.44 24.61 -2.47
C ALA A 196 3.50 25.40 -1.69
N ASN A 197 3.23 25.95 -0.49
CA ASN A 197 4.19 26.86 0.17
C ASN A 197 4.26 26.81 1.71
N LEU A 198 3.80 25.76 2.38
CA LEU A 198 3.90 25.66 3.84
C LEU A 198 4.23 24.21 4.19
N GLY A 199 5.43 23.93 4.69
CA GLY A 199 5.98 22.59 4.91
C GLY A 199 5.18 21.61 5.79
N ALA A 200 3.94 21.93 6.20
CA ALA A 200 3.05 21.05 6.92
C ALA A 200 2.08 20.34 5.98
N GLY A 201 2.04 19.01 6.06
CA GLY A 201 1.10 18.17 5.33
C GLY A 201 -0.33 18.30 5.86
N SER A 202 -1.30 18.24 4.95
CA SER A 202 -2.72 18.14 5.28
C SER A 202 -3.44 17.19 4.32
N THR A 203 -4.62 16.69 4.73
CA THR A 203 -5.41 15.79 3.90
C THR A 203 -6.81 16.33 3.59
N GLY A 204 -7.26 16.08 2.36
CA GLY A 204 -8.65 16.29 1.95
C GLY A 204 -9.62 15.20 2.42
N ALA A 205 -9.12 14.12 3.02
CA ALA A 205 -9.96 13.05 3.57
C ALA A 205 -10.71 13.53 4.82
N LYS A 206 -12.00 13.20 4.87
CA LYS A 206 -12.98 13.73 5.83
C LYS A 206 -13.02 12.86 7.08
N LEU A 207 -12.99 13.46 8.26
CA LEU A 207 -13.07 12.69 9.49
C LEU A 207 -14.44 12.04 9.58
N LEU A 208 -14.46 10.76 9.92
CA LEU A 208 -15.70 10.12 10.32
C LEU A 208 -16.17 10.71 11.65
N THR A 209 -17.44 11.11 11.70
CA THR A 209 -18.09 11.52 12.95
C THR A 209 -18.79 10.33 13.59
N GLY A 210 -19.22 10.49 14.84
CA GLY A 210 -19.77 9.40 15.64
C GLY A 210 -21.07 8.86 15.06
N ALA A 211 -21.45 7.64 15.48
CA ALA A 211 -22.68 6.98 15.00
C ALA A 211 -23.96 7.80 15.25
N ALA A 212 -23.94 8.72 16.22
CA ALA A 212 -25.04 9.65 16.51
C ALA A 212 -25.40 10.56 15.33
N ASP A 213 -24.45 10.85 14.43
CA ASP A 213 -24.67 11.70 13.25
C ASP A 213 -25.12 10.89 12.02
N GLY A 214 -25.30 9.58 12.18
CA GLY A 214 -25.64 8.63 11.12
C GLY A 214 -24.42 7.85 10.58
N PRO A 215 -24.61 6.64 10.06
CA PRO A 215 -23.52 5.82 9.51
C PRO A 215 -22.79 6.53 8.36
N GLY A 216 -21.47 6.69 8.49
CA GLY A 216 -20.64 7.33 7.46
C GLY A 216 -20.76 8.86 7.41
N ALA A 217 -21.32 9.48 8.45
CA ALA A 217 -21.30 10.93 8.62
C ALA A 217 -19.86 11.45 8.78
N THR A 218 -19.62 12.68 8.34
CA THR A 218 -18.29 13.30 8.33
C THR A 218 -18.30 14.75 8.74
N ASP A 219 -17.15 15.23 9.23
CA ASP A 219 -16.97 16.53 9.91
C ASP A 219 -17.10 17.78 9.05
N ALA A 220 -17.07 17.69 7.71
CA ALA A 220 -17.15 18.86 6.85
C ALA A 220 -17.70 18.56 5.46
N GLU A 221 -18.79 19.23 5.09
CA GLU A 221 -19.35 19.21 3.73
C GLU A 221 -18.50 20.04 2.75
N PHE A 222 -17.90 21.16 3.21
CA PHE A 222 -17.05 22.05 2.41
C PHE A 222 -15.73 22.36 3.14
N GLY A 223 -14.58 22.16 2.48
CA GLY A 223 -13.25 22.51 3.02
C GLY A 223 -12.51 21.39 3.75
N VAL A 224 -11.29 21.70 4.22
CA VAL A 224 -10.46 20.78 5.03
C VAL A 224 -10.93 20.88 6.47
N GLY A 225 -11.53 19.81 6.99
CA GLY A 225 -11.95 19.71 8.39
C GLY A 225 -10.75 19.70 9.35
N ALA A 226 -11.01 19.54 10.65
CA ALA A 226 -9.94 19.50 11.65
C ALA A 226 -8.90 18.42 11.30
N GLN A 227 -7.62 18.77 11.30
CA GLN A 227 -6.54 17.82 11.08
C GLN A 227 -6.20 17.15 12.42
N ARG A 228 -6.97 16.12 12.77
CA ARG A 228 -6.74 15.27 13.94
C ARG A 228 -6.03 13.98 13.50
N PRO A 229 -4.77 13.76 13.94
CA PRO A 229 -4.06 12.49 13.73
C PRO A 229 -4.76 11.31 14.40
N GLY A 230 -4.54 10.09 13.90
CA GLY A 230 -5.04 8.85 14.47
C GLY A 230 -6.56 8.65 14.39
N ALA A 231 -7.27 9.48 13.62
CA ALA A 231 -8.70 9.40 13.45
C ALA A 231 -9.07 8.90 12.04
N ALA A 232 -10.04 7.98 11.98
CA ALA A 232 -10.45 7.33 10.74
C ALA A 232 -11.15 8.30 9.78
N ARG A 233 -10.89 8.15 8.48
CA ARG A 233 -11.32 9.12 7.46
C ARG A 233 -11.93 8.45 6.23
N LEU A 234 -12.91 9.11 5.63
CA LEU A 234 -13.43 8.79 4.30
C LEU A 234 -12.74 9.63 3.22
N LYS A 235 -12.60 9.05 2.04
CA LYS A 235 -12.06 9.75 0.87
C LYS A 235 -13.01 10.85 0.40
N PRO A 236 -12.48 12.00 -0.04
CA PRO A 236 -13.31 13.04 -0.64
C PRO A 236 -13.73 12.64 -2.05
N GLY A 237 -14.81 13.25 -2.55
CA GLY A 237 -15.29 13.05 -3.92
C GLY A 237 -16.20 14.17 -4.37
N ARG A 238 -16.37 14.31 -5.70
CA ARG A 238 -17.43 15.14 -6.30
C ARG A 238 -18.57 14.20 -6.67
N GLY A 239 -19.79 14.46 -6.22
CA GLY A 239 -20.96 13.58 -6.41
C GLY A 239 -21.45 12.94 -5.11
N ALA A 240 -22.18 11.82 -5.21
CA ALA A 240 -22.65 11.11 -4.03
C ALA A 240 -21.46 10.67 -3.15
N ARG A 241 -21.61 10.82 -1.83
CA ARG A 241 -20.53 10.52 -0.87
C ARG A 241 -20.10 9.07 -1.00
N THR A 242 -18.79 8.82 -1.05
CA THR A 242 -18.23 7.47 -1.05
C THR A 242 -18.08 6.96 0.37
N SER A 243 -18.26 5.66 0.59
CA SER A 243 -17.93 4.99 1.86
C SER A 243 -16.51 4.41 1.87
N CYS A 244 -15.66 4.80 0.91
CA CYS A 244 -14.28 4.34 0.86
C CYS A 244 -13.42 5.07 1.91
N MET A 245 -12.87 4.30 2.85
CA MET A 245 -11.86 4.76 3.81
C MET A 245 -10.60 5.27 3.11
N SER A 246 -9.86 6.15 3.80
CA SER A 246 -8.58 6.67 3.31
C SER A 246 -7.53 5.58 3.11
N CYS A 247 -6.52 5.83 2.27
CA CYS A 247 -5.47 4.83 1.99
C CYS A 247 -4.64 4.53 3.23
N SER A 248 -4.34 5.53 4.06
CA SER A 248 -3.66 5.33 5.35
C SER A 248 -4.44 4.41 6.29
N ASP A 249 -5.75 4.62 6.46
CA ASP A 249 -6.61 3.73 7.26
C ASP A 249 -6.61 2.29 6.72
N LYS A 250 -6.66 2.15 5.39
CA LYS A 250 -6.61 0.85 4.72
C LYS A 250 -5.27 0.15 4.90
N MET A 251 -4.16 0.89 4.79
CA MET A 251 -2.82 0.35 5.03
C MET A 251 -2.65 -0.07 6.49
N CYS A 252 -3.20 0.69 7.45
CA CYS A 252 -3.26 0.26 8.85
C CYS A 252 -3.99 -1.08 8.99
N LYS A 253 -5.17 -1.22 8.37
CA LYS A 253 -5.91 -2.49 8.30
C LYS A 253 -5.07 -3.62 7.68
N TRP A 254 -4.37 -3.36 6.57
CA TRP A 254 -3.54 -4.36 5.89
C TRP A 254 -2.34 -4.79 6.74
N ASN A 255 -1.74 -3.88 7.52
CA ASN A 255 -0.66 -4.22 8.43
C ASN A 255 -1.14 -5.08 9.61
N ALA A 256 -2.34 -4.82 10.10
CA ALA A 256 -2.94 -5.60 11.18
C ALA A 256 -3.40 -6.99 10.71
N LEU A 257 -4.23 -7.04 9.65
CA LEU A 257 -4.98 -8.23 9.21
C LEU A 257 -4.33 -8.95 8.01
N GLY A 258 -3.36 -8.32 7.36
CA GLY A 258 -2.67 -8.84 6.18
C GLY A 258 -3.23 -8.32 4.85
N LEU A 259 -2.38 -8.35 3.83
CA LEU A 259 -2.65 -7.91 2.47
C LEU A 259 -3.62 -8.85 1.72
N GLN A 260 -3.65 -10.13 2.09
CA GLN A 260 -4.36 -11.20 1.38
C GLN A 260 -5.90 -11.05 1.45
N GLY A 261 -6.43 -10.45 2.53
CA GLY A 261 -7.87 -10.34 2.75
C GLY A 261 -8.53 -11.66 3.14
N GLU A 262 -9.86 -11.63 3.29
CA GLU A 262 -10.60 -12.71 3.93
C GLU A 262 -10.64 -14.03 3.14
N LEU A 263 -10.82 -13.96 1.83
CA LEU A 263 -10.91 -15.20 1.04
C LEU A 263 -9.60 -16.01 1.11
N LEU A 264 -8.46 -15.32 1.02
CA LEU A 264 -7.15 -15.96 1.11
C LEU A 264 -6.72 -16.27 2.56
N SER A 265 -7.31 -15.66 3.59
CA SER A 265 -6.99 -16.01 4.99
C SER A 265 -7.46 -17.42 5.35
N SER A 266 -8.46 -17.96 4.65
CA SER A 266 -8.87 -19.36 4.79
C SER A 266 -7.83 -20.37 4.29
N VAL A 267 -6.88 -19.93 3.45
CA VAL A 267 -5.85 -20.77 2.82
C VAL A 267 -4.46 -20.47 3.39
N VAL A 268 -4.15 -19.19 3.60
CA VAL A 268 -2.86 -18.69 4.08
C VAL A 268 -2.91 -18.51 5.59
N GLN A 269 -2.15 -19.31 6.32
CA GLN A 269 -2.23 -19.41 7.79
C GLN A 269 -1.91 -18.10 8.50
N SER A 270 -0.90 -17.37 8.02
CA SER A 270 -0.43 -16.14 8.65
C SER A 270 -0.67 -14.92 7.76
N PRO A 271 -1.08 -13.78 8.33
CA PRO A 271 -1.24 -12.54 7.58
C PRO A 271 0.02 -12.16 6.80
N VAL A 272 -0.12 -11.95 5.49
CA VAL A 272 0.98 -11.44 4.65
C VAL A 272 1.09 -9.94 4.88
N ARG A 273 2.16 -9.51 5.57
CA ARG A 273 2.35 -8.12 5.98
C ARG A 273 3.28 -7.36 5.06
N ILE A 274 3.12 -6.04 5.04
CA ILE A 274 4.07 -5.13 4.39
C ILE A 274 5.32 -5.05 5.27
N SER A 275 6.47 -5.41 4.72
CA SER A 275 7.77 -5.34 5.40
C SER A 275 8.37 -3.94 5.38
N SER A 276 8.13 -3.16 4.31
CA SER A 276 8.48 -1.74 4.27
C SER A 276 7.56 -0.95 3.33
N VAL A 277 7.39 0.34 3.63
CA VAL A 277 6.68 1.29 2.79
C VAL A 277 7.67 2.36 2.35
N VAL A 278 7.90 2.46 1.04
CA VAL A 278 8.74 3.47 0.41
C VAL A 278 7.84 4.54 -0.17
N VAL A 279 7.98 5.77 0.30
CA VAL A 279 7.23 6.93 -0.18
C VAL A 279 8.18 7.83 -0.95
N ALA A 280 7.86 8.17 -2.19
CA ALA A 280 8.66 9.13 -2.94
C ALA A 280 8.59 10.51 -2.27
N ALA A 281 9.75 11.14 -2.08
CA ALA A 281 9.85 12.50 -1.60
C ALA A 281 10.01 13.46 -2.80
N PRO A 282 9.40 14.67 -2.78
CA PRO A 282 9.72 15.70 -3.75
C PRO A 282 11.20 16.11 -3.61
N GLU A 283 11.91 16.25 -4.73
CA GLU A 283 13.27 16.77 -4.73
C GLU A 283 13.24 18.25 -4.30
N GLY A 284 13.81 18.56 -3.13
CA GLY A 284 13.83 19.93 -2.58
C GLY A 284 14.10 20.08 -1.08
N GLY A 285 14.73 19.10 -0.42
CA GLY A 285 15.05 19.18 1.02
C GLY A 285 16.49 18.82 1.39
N ALA A 286 17.36 18.65 0.39
CA ALA A 286 18.75 18.26 0.57
C ALA A 286 19.70 19.21 -0.16
N GLU A 287 19.50 20.53 -0.04
CA GLU A 287 20.56 21.51 -0.29
C GLU A 287 20.45 22.64 0.74
N GLY A 288 21.53 22.78 1.50
CA GLY A 288 21.71 23.70 2.61
C GLY A 288 22.97 23.31 3.40
N GLY A 289 23.98 22.78 2.68
CA GLY A 289 25.32 22.62 3.21
C GLY A 289 25.95 24.00 3.34
N ALA A 290 26.59 24.21 4.47
CA ALA A 290 27.32 25.42 4.81
C ALA A 290 28.38 25.75 3.74
N GLU A 291 28.29 26.95 3.17
CA GLU A 291 29.45 27.77 2.86
C GLU A 291 29.23 29.14 3.47
N GLY A 292 30.12 29.51 4.39
CA GLY A 292 30.11 30.70 5.23
C GLY A 292 31.14 30.52 6.33
#